data_AF-A0A164R821-F1
#
_entry.id   AF-A0A164R821-F1
#
_cell.length_a   1.000
_cell.length_b   1.000
_cell.length_c   1.000
_cell.angle_alpha   90.00
_cell.angle_beta   90.00
_cell.angle_gamma   90.00
#
_symmetry.space_group_name_H-M   'P 1'
#
loop_
_entity.id
_entity.type
_entity.pdbx_description
1 polymer ?
#
loop_
_entity_poly.entity_id
_entity_poly.type
_entity_poly.pdbx_seq_one_letter_code
_entity_poly.pdbx_strand_id
1 'polypeptide(L)'
;MTQGAAEFHEPAFDMKEAARRLGVTVSWMRDHRDDVPHIRMGSLIRYTQEHLDRYIRQNTVDHALRMAEEKERRRRADTIVTPATLPPRQPPRPGPYLTPLEVATHLRVTPEIVKHWLKIGLMPGHKMGRQWRVAEADLQEWDDLVRELDDVPTGTRRTIWMRTTIEREIARRLGYVRSVHALKRDRVSVSVWVPRPEPSKRNRSA
;
A
#
# COMPACT_ATOMS: atom_id res chain seq x y z
N MET A 1 27.64 2.84 60.60
CA MET A 1 27.00 1.54 60.31
C MET A 1 26.36 1.62 58.94
N THR A 2 27.15 1.38 57.90
CA THR A 2 26.67 1.27 56.51
C THR A 2 26.01 -0.10 56.37
N GLN A 3 24.69 -0.13 56.30
CA GLN A 3 23.95 -1.33 55.94
C GLN A 3 24.39 -1.75 54.53
N GLY A 4 25.13 -2.85 54.44
CA GLY A 4 25.38 -3.52 53.18
C GLY A 4 24.04 -3.98 52.64
N ALA A 5 23.51 -3.24 51.66
CA ALA A 5 22.41 -3.70 50.85
C ALA A 5 22.87 -5.00 50.19
N ALA A 6 22.35 -6.14 50.67
CA ALA A 6 22.44 -7.38 49.94
C ALA A 6 21.77 -7.11 48.59
N GLU A 7 22.57 -6.93 47.55
CA GLU A 7 22.10 -6.85 46.18
C GLU A 7 21.41 -8.19 45.88
N PHE A 8 20.09 -8.22 46.05
CA PHE A 8 19.28 -9.31 45.56
C PHE A 8 19.39 -9.31 44.05
N HIS A 9 20.41 -10.00 43.53
CA HIS A 9 20.54 -10.25 42.10
C HIS A 9 19.31 -11.04 41.65
N GLU A 10 18.41 -10.38 40.94
CA GLU A 10 17.27 -11.06 40.32
C GLU A 10 17.78 -12.22 39.46
N PRO A 11 17.15 -13.41 39.54
CA PRO A 11 17.59 -14.55 38.77
C PRO A 11 17.47 -14.25 37.28
N ALA A 12 18.59 -14.36 36.57
CA ALA A 12 18.62 -14.10 35.14
C ALA A 12 17.96 -15.25 34.36
N PHE A 13 17.05 -14.90 33.45
CA PHE A 13 16.25 -15.82 32.65
C PHE A 13 16.97 -16.24 31.36
N ASP A 14 16.64 -17.43 30.86
CA ASP A 14 16.99 -17.82 29.50
C ASP A 14 16.07 -17.16 28.45
N MET A 15 16.41 -17.33 27.17
CA MET A 15 15.65 -16.77 26.05
C MET A 15 14.21 -17.28 25.97
N LYS A 16 13.95 -18.52 26.40
CA LYS A 16 12.62 -19.12 26.31
C LYS A 16 11.68 -18.51 27.35
N GLU A 17 12.17 -18.34 28.57
CA GLU A 17 11.45 -17.70 29.66
C GLU A 17 11.24 -16.20 29.39
N ALA A 18 12.25 -15.51 28.85
CA ALA A 18 12.11 -14.12 28.43
C ALA A 18 11.02 -13.94 27.36
N ALA A 19 11.00 -14.81 26.34
CA ALA A 19 9.96 -14.79 25.30
C ALA A 19 8.55 -15.02 25.90
N ARG A 20 8.42 -15.97 26.83
CA ARG A 20 7.16 -16.24 27.53
C ARG A 20 6.67 -15.00 28.29
N ARG A 21 7.56 -14.31 29.01
CA ARG A 21 7.20 -13.11 29.79
C ARG A 21 6.83 -11.91 28.92
N LEU A 22 7.48 -11.75 27.78
CA LEU A 22 7.11 -10.74 26.78
C LEU A 22 5.86 -11.10 25.97
N GLY A 23 5.34 -12.33 26.08
CA GLY A 23 4.20 -12.79 25.28
C GLY A 23 4.52 -12.97 23.80
N VAL A 24 5.79 -13.29 23.47
CA VAL A 24 6.28 -13.45 22.08
C VAL A 24 6.82 -14.86 21.85
N THR A 25 7.10 -15.19 20.59
CA THR A 25 7.71 -16.48 20.24
C THR A 25 9.24 -16.45 20.45
N VAL A 26 9.85 -17.62 20.68
CA VAL A 26 11.31 -17.74 20.82
C VAL A 26 12.03 -17.36 19.52
N SER A 27 11.43 -17.63 18.35
CA SER A 27 12.01 -17.21 17.06
C SER A 27 12.06 -15.69 16.97
N TRP A 28 10.96 -15.02 17.29
CA TRP A 28 10.92 -13.56 17.31
C TRP A 28 11.99 -12.99 18.24
N MET A 29 12.12 -13.56 19.45
CA MET A 29 13.12 -13.15 20.43
C MET A 29 14.55 -13.36 19.93
N ARG A 30 14.79 -14.41 19.13
CA ARG A 30 16.10 -14.66 18.51
C ARG A 30 16.42 -13.64 17.43
N ASP A 31 15.44 -13.29 16.60
CA ASP A 31 15.58 -12.35 15.49
C ASP A 31 15.73 -10.89 15.99
N HIS A 32 15.20 -10.58 17.18
CA HIS A 32 15.22 -9.26 17.81
C HIS A 32 16.08 -9.21 19.08
N ARG A 33 17.03 -10.15 19.24
CA ARG A 33 17.84 -10.27 20.46
C ARG A 33 18.69 -9.02 20.74
N ASP A 34 19.06 -8.29 19.69
CA ASP A 34 19.88 -7.09 19.78
C ASP A 34 19.03 -5.85 20.14
N ASP A 35 17.70 -5.94 20.02
CA ASP A 35 16.76 -4.88 20.39
C ASP A 35 16.32 -4.98 21.87
N VAL A 36 16.41 -6.17 22.47
CA VAL A 36 16.04 -6.38 23.88
C VAL A 36 17.27 -6.30 24.77
N PRO A 37 17.29 -5.43 25.80
CA PRO A 37 18.40 -5.35 26.73
C PRO A 37 18.71 -6.70 27.37
N HIS A 38 19.97 -7.10 27.34
CA HIS A 38 20.41 -8.40 27.81
C HIS A 38 21.78 -8.31 28.46
N ILE A 39 22.13 -9.34 29.23
CA ILE A 39 23.46 -9.52 29.82
C ILE A 39 24.12 -10.69 29.10
N ARG A 40 25.37 -10.52 28.70
CA ARG A 40 26.20 -11.62 28.18
C ARG A 40 27.01 -12.23 29.33
N MET A 41 26.86 -13.53 29.52
CA MET A 41 27.63 -14.35 30.46
C MET A 41 28.40 -15.40 29.65
N GLY A 42 29.56 -15.00 29.13
CA GLY A 42 30.31 -15.81 28.16
C GLY A 42 29.54 -15.93 26.84
N SER A 43 29.25 -17.17 26.42
CA SER A 43 28.45 -17.46 25.22
C SER A 43 26.94 -17.41 25.48
N LEU A 44 26.51 -17.34 26.74
CA LEU A 44 25.10 -17.37 27.12
C LEU A 44 24.55 -15.94 27.22
N ILE A 45 23.39 -15.74 26.60
CA ILE A 45 22.60 -14.51 26.73
C ILE A 45 21.55 -14.73 27.82
N ARG A 46 21.48 -13.80 28.77
CA ARG A 46 20.51 -13.81 29.86
C ARG A 46 19.74 -12.51 29.94
N TYR A 47 18.51 -12.59 30.44
CA TYR A 47 17.60 -11.45 30.58
C TYR A 47 17.23 -11.28 32.06
N THR A 48 17.16 -10.05 32.55
CA THR A 48 16.62 -9.74 33.89
C THR A 48 15.20 -9.20 33.76
N GLN A 49 14.42 -9.22 34.83
CA GLN A 49 13.05 -8.68 34.78
C GLN A 49 13.11 -7.18 34.47
N GLU A 50 14.05 -6.47 35.09
CA GLU A 50 14.26 -5.04 34.84
C GLU A 50 14.52 -4.72 33.35
N HIS A 51 15.30 -5.56 32.65
CA HIS A 51 15.56 -5.38 31.22
C HIS A 51 14.30 -5.53 30.38
N LEU A 52 13.48 -6.54 30.68
CA LEU A 52 12.20 -6.76 29.98
C LEU A 52 11.22 -5.62 30.27
N ASP A 53 11.13 -5.16 31.52
CA ASP A 53 10.26 -4.05 31.91
C ASP A 53 10.69 -2.73 31.27
N ARG A 54 12.00 -2.49 31.17
CA ARG A 54 12.55 -1.35 30.44
C ARG A 54 12.19 -1.41 28.96
N TYR A 55 12.33 -2.57 28.33
CA TYR A 55 11.94 -2.79 26.93
C TYR A 55 10.45 -2.55 26.71
N ILE A 56 9.59 -3.09 27.58
CA ILE A 56 8.13 -2.89 27.51
C ILE A 56 7.81 -1.40 27.62
N ARG A 57 8.36 -0.70 28.63
CA ARG A 57 8.11 0.74 28.81
C ARG A 57 8.48 1.56 27.57
N GLN A 58 9.64 1.30 26.98
CA GLN A 58 10.08 1.99 25.76
C GLN A 58 9.17 1.66 24.56
N ASN A 59 8.84 0.38 24.36
CA ASN A 59 8.08 -0.04 23.19
C ASN A 59 6.58 0.23 23.29
N THR A 60 5.99 0.30 24.48
CA THR A 60 4.59 0.70 24.65
C THR A 60 4.39 2.17 24.30
N VAL A 61 5.31 3.04 24.76
CA VAL A 61 5.29 4.47 24.43
C VAL A 61 5.51 4.67 22.94
N ASP A 62 6.51 4.01 22.36
CA ASP A 62 6.80 4.10 20.93
C ASP A 62 5.67 3.54 20.06
N HIS A 63 5.05 2.43 20.45
CA HIS A 63 3.93 1.85 19.70
C HIS A 63 2.72 2.79 19.73
N ALA A 64 2.39 3.35 20.89
CA ALA A 64 1.29 4.32 21.01
C ALA A 64 1.55 5.57 20.17
N LEU A 65 2.77 6.10 20.19
CA LEU A 65 3.18 7.25 19.36
C LEU A 65 3.11 6.92 17.87
N ARG A 66 3.64 5.76 17.44
CA ARG A 66 3.56 5.31 16.04
C ARG A 66 2.12 5.14 15.57
N MET A 67 1.23 4.60 16.42
CA MET A 67 -0.19 4.46 16.09
C MET A 67 -0.90 5.81 16.03
N ALA A 68 -0.52 6.76 16.89
CA ALA A 68 -1.04 8.13 16.85
C ALA A 68 -0.58 8.88 15.59
N GLU A 69 0.71 8.78 15.24
CA GLU A 69 1.27 9.34 14.01
C GLU A 69 0.66 8.71 12.75
N GLU A 70 0.46 7.39 12.72
CA GLU A 70 -0.18 6.75 11.58
C GLU A 70 -1.65 7.15 11.45
N LYS A 71 -2.37 7.25 12.57
CA LYS A 71 -3.76 7.74 12.59
C LYS A 71 -3.85 9.19 12.11
N GLU A 72 -2.93 10.04 12.54
CA GLU A 72 -2.86 11.43 12.10
C GLU A 72 -2.45 11.53 10.63
N ARG A 73 -1.54 10.68 10.16
CA ARG A 73 -1.18 10.57 8.74
C ARG A 73 -2.38 10.15 7.89
N ARG A 74 -3.20 9.21 8.37
CA ARG A 74 -4.46 8.83 7.70
C ARG A 74 -5.43 10.01 7.65
N ARG A 75 -5.64 10.72 8.77
CA ARG A 75 -6.47 11.93 8.80
C ARG A 75 -5.99 13.00 7.82
N ARG A 76 -4.68 13.26 7.76
CA ARG A 76 -4.09 14.20 6.80
C ARG A 76 -4.22 13.73 5.35
N ALA A 77 -4.05 12.44 5.08
CA ALA A 77 -4.26 11.87 3.75
C ALA A 77 -5.73 12.02 3.31
N ASP A 78 -6.66 11.79 4.23
CA ASP A 78 -8.10 11.96 3.96
C ASP A 78 -8.50 13.44 3.82
N THR A 79 -7.76 14.36 4.46
CA THR A 79 -8.03 15.81 4.42
C THR A 79 -7.49 16.49 3.15
N ILE A 80 -6.43 15.97 2.53
CA ILE A 80 -5.82 16.57 1.32
C ILE A 80 -6.40 15.98 0.02
N VAL A 81 -6.99 14.79 0.06
CA VAL A 81 -7.73 14.25 -1.08
C VAL A 81 -9.21 14.59 -0.91
N THR A 82 -9.56 15.86 -1.10
CA THR A 82 -10.81 16.10 -1.83
C THR A 82 -10.63 15.31 -3.12
N PRO A 83 -11.43 14.26 -3.42
CA PRO A 83 -11.24 13.53 -4.66
C PRO A 83 -11.32 14.59 -5.73
N ALA A 84 -10.18 14.90 -6.37
CA ALA A 84 -10.12 15.82 -7.49
C ALA A 84 -11.28 15.39 -8.36
N THR A 85 -12.30 16.26 -8.42
CA THR A 85 -13.62 15.97 -8.96
C THR A 85 -13.38 15.13 -10.19
N LEU A 86 -13.70 13.83 -10.10
CA LEU A 86 -13.61 12.95 -11.26
C LEU A 86 -14.26 13.74 -12.39
N PRO A 87 -13.58 13.92 -13.53
CA PRO A 87 -14.10 14.76 -14.60
C PRO A 87 -15.57 14.41 -14.77
N PRO A 88 -16.47 15.42 -14.80
CA PRO A 88 -17.91 15.19 -14.78
C PRO A 88 -18.21 14.08 -15.79
N ARG A 89 -18.90 13.03 -15.33
CA ARG A 89 -19.18 11.84 -16.15
C ARG A 89 -19.65 12.33 -17.51
N GLN A 90 -18.86 12.05 -18.55
CA GLN A 90 -19.21 12.46 -19.90
C GLN A 90 -20.62 11.92 -20.19
N PRO A 91 -21.48 12.70 -20.87
CA PRO A 91 -22.78 12.20 -21.26
C PRO A 91 -22.59 10.91 -22.08
N PRO A 92 -23.54 9.95 -21.96
CA PRO A 92 -23.50 8.73 -22.74
C PRO A 92 -23.29 9.06 -24.22
N ARG A 93 -22.18 8.60 -24.80
CA ARG A 93 -21.94 8.80 -26.23
C ARG A 93 -22.98 8.00 -27.03
N PRO A 94 -23.49 8.53 -28.16
CA PRO A 94 -24.39 7.78 -29.02
C PRO A 94 -23.65 6.58 -29.63
N GLY A 95 -24.28 5.41 -29.58
CA GLY A 95 -23.71 4.16 -30.12
C GLY A 95 -24.21 2.91 -29.38
N PRO A 96 -23.89 1.71 -29.89
CA PRO A 96 -24.21 0.48 -29.20
C PRO A 96 -23.39 0.36 -27.90
N TYR A 97 -24.04 -0.18 -26.88
CA TYR A 97 -23.46 -0.38 -25.56
C TYR A 97 -23.08 -1.84 -25.37
N LEU A 98 -21.79 -2.08 -25.17
CA LEU A 98 -21.24 -3.41 -24.97
C LEU A 98 -21.30 -3.79 -23.49
N THR A 99 -21.61 -5.04 -23.24
CA THR A 99 -21.53 -5.70 -21.95
C THR A 99 -20.05 -5.94 -21.56
N PRO A 100 -19.73 -6.11 -20.27
CA PRO A 100 -18.37 -6.41 -19.86
C PRO A 100 -17.83 -7.72 -20.45
N LEU A 101 -18.73 -8.64 -20.84
CA LEU A 101 -18.38 -9.89 -21.50
C LEU A 101 -17.94 -9.65 -22.95
N GLU A 102 -18.66 -8.83 -23.71
CA GLU A 102 -18.29 -8.48 -25.08
C GLU A 102 -16.96 -7.73 -25.10
N VAL A 103 -16.81 -6.71 -24.23
CA VAL A 103 -15.56 -5.97 -24.07
C VAL A 103 -14.39 -6.91 -23.74
N ALA A 104 -14.61 -7.89 -22.87
CA ALA A 104 -13.60 -8.88 -22.51
C ALA A 104 -13.18 -9.73 -23.72
N THR A 105 -14.13 -10.14 -24.55
CA THR A 105 -13.87 -10.87 -25.81
C THR A 105 -13.05 -10.01 -26.78
N HIS A 106 -13.41 -8.74 -26.97
CA HIS A 106 -12.66 -7.81 -27.83
C HIS A 106 -11.21 -7.64 -27.37
N LEU A 107 -11.00 -7.41 -26.07
CA LEU A 107 -9.67 -7.15 -25.51
C LEU A 107 -8.85 -8.42 -25.22
N ARG A 108 -9.47 -9.60 -25.37
CA ARG A 108 -8.91 -10.92 -25.00
C ARG A 108 -8.47 -10.99 -23.54
N VAL A 109 -9.32 -10.48 -22.64
CA VAL A 109 -9.13 -10.53 -21.17
C VAL A 109 -10.32 -11.25 -20.52
N THR A 110 -10.25 -11.52 -19.21
CA THR A 110 -11.41 -12.09 -18.50
C THR A 110 -12.43 -11.00 -18.14
N PRO A 111 -13.74 -11.29 -18.09
CA PRO A 111 -14.78 -10.31 -17.72
C PRO A 111 -14.60 -9.70 -16.33
N GLU A 112 -13.97 -10.41 -15.40
CA GLU A 112 -13.68 -9.94 -14.04
C GLU A 112 -12.72 -8.74 -14.06
N ILE A 113 -11.73 -8.78 -14.95
CA ILE A 113 -10.75 -7.70 -15.12
C ILE A 113 -11.45 -6.45 -15.65
N VAL A 114 -12.31 -6.61 -16.66
CA VAL A 114 -13.10 -5.49 -17.22
C VAL A 114 -14.00 -4.87 -16.15
N LYS A 115 -14.74 -5.70 -15.40
CA LYS A 115 -15.57 -5.22 -14.27
C LYS A 115 -14.73 -4.49 -13.22
N HIS A 116 -13.53 -4.98 -12.93
CA HIS A 116 -12.62 -4.33 -12.01
C HIS A 116 -12.18 -2.96 -12.53
N TRP A 117 -11.75 -2.86 -13.80
CA TRP A 117 -11.37 -1.59 -14.44
C TRP A 117 -12.51 -0.57 -14.46
N LEU A 118 -13.73 -1.01 -14.75
CA LEU A 118 -14.93 -0.16 -14.72
C LEU A 118 -15.23 0.34 -13.31
N LYS A 119 -15.09 -0.54 -12.30
CA LYS A 119 -15.34 -0.19 -10.89
C LYS A 119 -14.36 0.84 -10.35
N ILE A 120 -13.09 0.75 -10.73
CA ILE A 120 -12.04 1.70 -10.29
C ILE A 120 -12.00 2.96 -11.18
N GLY A 121 -12.81 3.03 -12.23
CA GLY A 121 -12.84 4.16 -13.18
C GLY A 121 -11.63 4.23 -14.11
N LEU A 122 -10.91 3.12 -14.29
CA LEU A 122 -9.78 3.04 -15.20
C LEU A 122 -10.29 3.03 -16.65
N MET A 123 -11.33 2.25 -16.92
CA MET A 123 -11.97 2.16 -18.23
C MET A 123 -13.25 3.00 -18.25
N PRO A 124 -13.51 3.77 -19.33
CA PRO A 124 -14.78 4.47 -19.51
C PRO A 124 -15.94 3.48 -19.48
N GLY A 125 -16.95 3.79 -18.69
CA GLY A 125 -18.10 2.91 -18.52
C GLY A 125 -19.25 3.58 -17.80
N HIS A 126 -20.45 3.20 -18.23
CA HIS A 126 -21.71 3.69 -17.69
C HIS A 126 -22.41 2.58 -16.93
N LYS A 127 -22.89 2.90 -15.73
CA LYS A 127 -23.72 1.98 -14.97
C LYS A 127 -25.17 2.14 -15.40
N MET A 128 -25.66 1.20 -16.21
CA MET A 128 -27.04 1.14 -16.67
C MET A 128 -27.82 0.14 -15.82
N GLY A 129 -28.58 0.66 -14.85
CA GLY A 129 -29.26 -0.15 -13.83
C GLY A 129 -28.25 -0.91 -12.95
N ARG A 130 -28.29 -2.25 -13.00
CA ARG A 130 -27.40 -3.14 -12.23
C ARG A 130 -26.16 -3.58 -12.99
N GLN A 131 -26.07 -3.26 -14.29
CA GLN A 131 -24.99 -3.73 -15.15
C GLN A 131 -24.12 -2.57 -15.59
N TRP A 132 -22.83 -2.86 -15.80
CA TRP A 132 -21.95 -1.93 -16.49
C TRP A 132 -22.10 -2.09 -18.00
N ARG A 133 -21.94 -0.99 -18.71
CA ARG A 133 -21.97 -0.89 -20.17
C ARG A 133 -20.86 0.04 -20.63
N VAL A 134 -20.24 -0.29 -21.74
CA VAL A 134 -19.18 0.52 -22.37
C VAL A 134 -19.67 0.92 -23.75
N ALA A 135 -19.61 2.19 -24.11
CA ALA A 135 -19.95 2.60 -25.46
C ALA A 135 -18.90 2.06 -26.43
N GLU A 136 -19.29 1.57 -27.60
CA GLU A 136 -18.36 1.04 -28.60
C GLU A 136 -17.27 2.06 -28.99
N ALA A 137 -17.63 3.35 -29.09
CA ALA A 137 -16.67 4.43 -29.36
C ALA A 137 -15.58 4.53 -28.28
N ASP A 138 -15.94 4.37 -27.01
CA ASP A 138 -14.98 4.41 -25.90
C ASP A 138 -14.08 3.18 -25.90
N LEU A 139 -14.62 2.01 -26.30
CA LEU A 139 -13.82 0.80 -26.48
C LEU A 139 -12.83 0.94 -27.65
N GLN A 140 -13.23 1.62 -28.74
CA GLN A 140 -12.35 1.86 -29.87
C GLN A 140 -11.18 2.79 -29.49
N GLU A 141 -11.46 3.90 -28.79
CA GLU A 141 -10.39 4.77 -28.25
C GLU A 141 -9.44 4.01 -27.34
N TRP A 142 -9.98 3.07 -26.56
CA TRP A 142 -9.19 2.19 -25.71
C TRP A 142 -8.33 1.20 -26.50
N ASP A 143 -8.86 0.62 -27.58
CA ASP A 143 -8.10 -0.29 -28.44
C ASP A 143 -6.98 0.46 -29.16
N ASP A 144 -7.26 1.67 -29.64
CA ASP A 144 -6.26 2.55 -30.29
C ASP A 144 -5.13 2.90 -29.31
N LEU A 145 -5.48 3.24 -28.06
CA LEU A 145 -4.53 3.41 -26.95
C LEU A 145 -3.65 2.17 -26.73
N VAL A 146 -4.26 0.99 -26.74
CA VAL A 146 -3.53 -0.27 -26.53
C VAL A 146 -2.63 -0.61 -27.73
N ARG A 147 -3.06 -0.29 -28.95
CA ARG A 147 -2.25 -0.46 -30.17
C ARG A 147 -1.06 0.48 -30.20
N GLU A 148 -1.22 1.73 -29.77
CA GLU A 148 -0.14 2.73 -29.69
C GLU A 148 0.98 2.32 -28.71
N LEU A 149 0.67 1.44 -27.74
CA LEU A 149 1.61 0.99 -26.71
C LEU A 149 2.55 -0.14 -27.15
N ASP A 150 2.76 -0.34 -28.46
CA ASP A 150 3.70 -1.27 -29.13
C ASP A 150 4.60 -2.09 -28.18
N ASP A 151 4.14 -3.30 -27.88
CA ASP A 151 4.85 -4.51 -27.37
C ASP A 151 3.91 -5.29 -26.44
N VAL A 152 2.72 -5.65 -26.95
CA VAL A 152 1.70 -6.31 -26.15
C VAL A 152 2.02 -7.80 -26.06
N PRO A 153 2.47 -8.33 -24.91
CA PRO A 153 2.69 -9.77 -24.78
C PRO A 153 1.36 -10.50 -24.97
N THR A 154 1.39 -11.66 -25.62
CA THR A 154 0.22 -12.53 -25.78
C THR A 154 0.00 -13.40 -24.52
N GLY A 155 -1.21 -13.91 -24.34
CA GLY A 155 -1.57 -14.81 -23.24
C GLY A 155 -1.63 -14.15 -21.85
N THR A 156 -1.32 -14.90 -20.79
CA THR A 156 -1.47 -14.46 -19.39
C THR A 156 -0.62 -13.23 -19.04
N ARG A 157 0.51 -13.03 -19.73
CA ARG A 157 1.37 -11.85 -19.57
C ARG A 157 0.69 -10.57 -20.08
N ARG A 158 -0.26 -10.69 -21.01
CA ARG A 158 -1.07 -9.58 -21.54
C ARG A 158 -1.84 -8.87 -20.43
N THR A 159 -2.49 -9.62 -19.54
CA THR A 159 -3.31 -9.03 -18.47
C THR A 159 -2.49 -8.19 -17.49
N ILE A 160 -1.35 -8.71 -17.04
CA ILE A 160 -0.48 -8.03 -16.08
C ILE A 160 0.17 -6.82 -16.74
N TRP A 161 0.63 -6.98 -17.98
CA TRP A 161 1.19 -5.88 -18.78
C TRP A 161 0.15 -4.81 -19.07
N MET A 162 -1.04 -5.16 -19.56
CA MET A 162 -2.14 -4.23 -19.82
C MET A 162 -2.51 -3.48 -18.55
N ARG A 163 -2.65 -4.16 -17.40
CA ARG A 163 -2.91 -3.49 -16.14
C ARG A 163 -1.84 -2.46 -15.83
N THR A 164 -0.56 -2.85 -15.84
CA THR A 164 0.52 -1.96 -15.40
C THR A 164 0.85 -0.84 -16.40
N THR A 165 0.77 -1.12 -17.69
CA THR A 165 1.02 -0.17 -18.78
C THR A 165 -0.15 0.78 -18.96
N ILE A 166 -1.38 0.29 -18.98
CA ILE A 166 -2.56 1.15 -19.14
C ILE A 166 -2.79 2.01 -17.90
N GLU A 167 -2.62 1.46 -16.68
CA GLU A 167 -2.63 2.29 -15.47
C GLU A 167 -1.59 3.44 -15.56
N ARG A 168 -0.40 3.17 -16.13
CA ARG A 168 0.65 4.18 -16.32
C ARG A 168 0.33 5.19 -17.41
N GLU A 169 -0.20 4.76 -18.55
CA GLU A 169 -0.57 5.63 -19.67
C GLU A 169 -1.75 6.54 -19.31
N ILE A 170 -2.79 5.97 -18.72
CA ILE A 170 -3.97 6.73 -18.30
C ILE A 170 -3.61 7.73 -17.23
N ALA A 171 -2.80 7.32 -16.26
CA ALA A 171 -2.28 8.28 -15.31
C ALA A 171 -1.50 9.39 -16.01
N ARG A 172 -0.61 9.08 -16.96
CA ARG A 172 0.11 10.12 -17.72
C ARG A 172 -0.85 11.08 -18.44
N ARG A 173 -1.85 10.57 -19.15
CA ARG A 173 -2.82 11.39 -19.92
C ARG A 173 -3.75 12.21 -19.02
N LEU A 174 -4.17 11.65 -17.89
CA LEU A 174 -4.96 12.36 -16.88
C LEU A 174 -4.12 13.29 -16.00
N GLY A 175 -2.81 13.36 -16.23
CA GLY A 175 -1.90 14.19 -15.43
C GLY A 175 -1.71 13.66 -14.00
N TYR A 176 -1.76 12.36 -13.77
CA TYR A 176 -1.42 11.67 -12.52
C TYR A 176 -0.04 11.00 -12.63
N VAL A 177 0.67 10.91 -11.51
CA VAL A 177 1.97 10.24 -11.38
C VAL A 177 1.84 9.06 -10.42
N ARG A 178 2.53 7.95 -10.71
CA ARG A 178 2.56 6.79 -9.82
C ARG A 178 3.46 7.12 -8.63
N SER A 179 2.87 7.31 -7.46
CA SER A 179 3.63 7.27 -6.20
C SER A 179 3.67 5.83 -5.71
N VAL A 180 4.84 5.19 -5.79
CA VAL A 180 5.06 3.90 -5.15
C VAL A 180 5.42 4.16 -3.70
N HIS A 181 4.45 3.99 -2.80
CA HIS A 181 4.75 3.98 -1.39
C HIS A 181 5.18 2.57 -0.99
N ALA A 182 6.48 2.40 -0.75
CA ALA A 182 6.98 1.19 -0.12
C ALA A 182 6.48 1.16 1.33
N LEU A 183 5.53 0.27 1.63
CA LEU A 183 5.24 -0.11 3.01
C LEU A 183 6.45 -0.88 3.54
N LYS A 184 7.24 -0.23 4.40
CA LYS A 184 8.57 -0.66 4.87
C LYS A 184 8.61 -2.05 5.54
N ARG A 185 7.47 -2.66 5.87
CA ARG A 185 7.41 -3.91 6.64
C ARG A 185 6.99 -5.16 5.87
N ASP A 186 6.15 -5.05 4.83
CA ASP A 186 5.50 -6.24 4.26
C ASP A 186 5.98 -6.66 2.87
N ARG A 187 6.98 -5.99 2.28
CA ARG A 187 7.39 -6.17 0.87
C ARG A 187 6.24 -6.02 -0.15
N VAL A 188 5.06 -5.57 0.28
CA VAL A 188 3.93 -5.25 -0.60
C VAL A 188 4.08 -3.80 -1.05
N SER A 189 4.30 -3.62 -2.35
CA SER A 189 4.32 -2.29 -2.96
C SER A 189 2.90 -1.87 -3.30
N VAL A 190 2.34 -0.90 -2.56
CA VAL A 190 1.05 -0.30 -2.91
C VAL A 190 1.32 0.89 -3.82
N SER A 191 0.69 0.88 -4.99
CA SER A 191 0.79 1.98 -5.94
C SER A 191 -0.38 2.92 -5.74
N VAL A 192 -0.10 4.19 -5.46
CA VAL A 192 -1.11 5.24 -5.32
C VAL A 192 -0.88 6.24 -6.46
N TRP A 193 -1.95 6.59 -7.17
CA TRP A 193 -1.90 7.60 -8.22
C TRP A 193 -2.19 8.96 -7.59
N VAL A 194 -1.26 9.90 -7.74
CA VAL A 194 -1.36 11.26 -7.19
C VAL A 194 -1.41 12.22 -8.36
N PRO A 195 -2.26 13.27 -8.36
CA PRO A 195 -2.22 14.30 -9.38
C PRO A 195 -0.79 14.83 -9.53
N ARG A 196 -0.33 15.00 -10.77
CA ARG A 196 0.93 15.66 -11.08
C ARG A 196 0.83 17.07 -10.49
N PRO A 197 1.71 17.44 -9.56
CA PRO A 197 1.66 18.78 -8.99
C PRO A 197 1.76 19.77 -10.15
N GLU A 198 0.81 20.71 -10.24
CA GLU A 198 0.92 21.79 -11.20
C GLU A 198 2.31 22.43 -11.05
N PRO A 199 3.00 22.77 -12.15
CA PRO A 199 4.27 23.47 -12.05
C PRO A 199 4.03 24.71 -11.21
N SER A 200 4.53 24.69 -9.96
CA SER A 200 4.53 25.83 -9.06
C SER A 200 4.94 27.02 -9.90
N LYS A 201 4.05 28.01 -10.00
CA LYS A 201 4.34 29.31 -10.60
C LYS A 201 5.47 29.90 -9.77
N ARG A 202 6.71 29.49 -10.03
CA ARG A 202 7.89 30.10 -9.45
C ARG A 202 7.83 31.54 -9.89
N ASN A 203 7.57 32.41 -8.93
CA ASN A 203 7.62 33.85 -9.06
C ASN A 203 8.86 34.21 -9.88
N ARG A 204 8.67 34.53 -11.17
CA ARG A 204 9.61 35.37 -11.91
C ARG A 204 9.45 36.75 -11.30
N SER A 205 10.18 36.99 -10.22
CA SER A 205 10.38 38.34 -9.71
C SER A 205 11.29 39.03 -10.72
N ALA A 206 10.78 40.13 -11.27
CA ALA A 206 11.52 41.08 -12.10
C ALA A 206 12.53 41.86 -11.25
#